data_AF-A0A7L3IVT0-F1
#
_entry.id   AF-A0A7L3IVT0-F1
#
_cell.length_a   1.000
_cell.length_b   1.000
_cell.length_c   1.000
_cell.angle_alpha   90.00
_cell.angle_beta   90.00
_cell.angle_gamma   90.00
#
_symmetry.space_group_name_H-M   'P 1'
#
loop_
_entity.id
_entity.type
_entity.pdbx_description
1 polymer ?
#
loop_
_entity_poly.entity_id
_entity_poly.type
_entity_poly.pdbx_seq_one_letter_code
_entity_poly.pdbx_strand_id
1 'polypeptide(L)'
;LESSLLTQPWTSVPFGESTFLAKACFRDTGYILLISDLSSVWYESVDAEAVGQRSKELNKRLTVHVSSFLNRLRNLMCPLLAGQLDATTAFSCRRSASGLSLHVKSELAGLPFYWDFHCCPAPLEMV
;
A
#
# COMPACT_ATOMS: atom_id res chain seq x y z
N LEU A 1 9.82 1.39 11.61
CA LEU A 1 8.51 1.44 10.93
C LEU A 1 7.41 0.82 11.78
N GLU A 2 7.64 -0.38 12.33
CA GLU A 2 6.67 -1.12 13.18
C GLU A 2 6.15 -0.33 14.38
N SER A 3 7.02 0.32 15.16
CA SER A 3 6.57 1.13 16.31
C SER A 3 5.63 2.28 15.92
N SER A 4 5.82 2.88 14.75
CA SER A 4 4.92 3.92 14.22
C SER A 4 3.61 3.37 13.66
N LEU A 5 3.60 2.10 13.25
CA LEU A 5 2.39 1.42 12.76
C LEU A 5 1.43 1.10 13.90
N LEU A 6 1.95 0.76 15.09
CA LEU A 6 1.13 0.47 16.27
C LEU A 6 0.21 1.64 16.63
N THR A 7 0.65 2.87 16.40
CA THR A 7 -0.13 4.08 16.69
C THR A 7 -1.05 4.49 15.53
N GLN A 8 -1.05 3.80 14.39
CA GLN A 8 -1.94 4.11 13.27
C GLN A 8 -3.33 3.52 13.53
N PRO A 9 -4.41 4.27 13.26
CA PRO A 9 -5.76 3.75 13.39
C PRO A 9 -6.03 2.69 12.32
N TRP A 10 -6.84 1.70 12.68
CA TRP A 10 -7.48 0.84 11.68
C TRP A 10 -8.64 1.57 11.04
N THR A 11 -8.65 1.60 9.72
CA THR A 11 -9.71 2.26 8.94
C THR A 11 -10.34 1.28 7.97
N SER A 12 -11.67 1.36 7.86
CA SER A 12 -12.42 0.63 6.85
C SER A 12 -12.18 1.25 5.48
N VAL A 13 -11.64 0.47 4.55
CA VAL A 13 -11.26 0.91 3.20
C VAL A 13 -11.83 -0.03 2.13
N PRO A 14 -12.43 0.51 1.06
CA PRO A 14 -12.83 -0.31 -0.08
C PRO A 14 -11.63 -0.57 -0.99
N PHE A 15 -11.37 -1.85 -1.28
CA PHE A 15 -10.42 -2.28 -2.30
C PHE A 15 -11.17 -3.11 -3.33
N GLY A 16 -11.52 -2.48 -4.46
CA GLY A 16 -12.42 -3.08 -5.46
C GLY A 16 -13.82 -3.33 -4.87
N GLU A 17 -14.31 -4.56 -5.00
CA GLU A 17 -15.65 -4.97 -4.53
C GLU A 17 -15.67 -5.41 -3.06
N SER A 18 -14.53 -5.40 -2.38
CA SER A 18 -14.38 -5.87 -0.99
C SER A 18 -14.01 -4.73 -0.05
N THR A 19 -14.51 -4.78 1.18
CA THR A 19 -14.12 -3.85 2.24
C THR A 19 -13.16 -4.55 3.20
N PHE A 20 -12.10 -3.84 3.58
CA PHE A 20 -11.07 -4.32 4.50
C PHE A 20 -10.86 -3.31 5.63
N LEU A 21 -10.28 -3.75 6.74
CA LEU A 21 -9.58 -2.87 7.66
C LEU A 21 -8.14 -2.74 7.21
N ALA A 22 -7.60 -1.52 7.17
CA ALA A 22 -6.20 -1.31 6.88
C ALA A 22 -5.59 -0.24 7.79
N LYS A 23 -4.28 -0.37 8.01
CA LYS A 23 -3.44 0.68 8.60
C LYS A 23 -2.05 0.62 7.99
N ALA A 24 -1.40 1.76 7.84
CA ALA A 24 -0.09 1.83 7.19
C ALA A 24 0.77 2.95 7.75
N CYS A 25 2.08 2.78 7.68
CA CYS A 25 3.04 3.84 7.96
C CYS A 25 4.01 3.97 6.78
N PHE A 26 4.09 5.16 6.19
CA PHE A 26 5.02 5.50 5.12
C PHE A 26 6.09 6.47 5.64
N ARG A 27 7.36 6.20 5.32
CA ARG A 27 8.52 7.05 5.59
C ARG A 27 9.41 7.12 4.34
N ASP A 28 10.43 7.95 4.36
CA ASP A 28 11.38 8.05 3.24
C ASP A 28 12.26 6.80 3.08
N THR A 29 12.30 5.94 4.11
CA THR A 29 13.09 4.70 4.13
C THR A 29 12.28 3.45 3.76
N GLY A 30 10.97 3.58 3.52
CA GLY A 30 10.09 2.45 3.24
C GLY A 30 8.70 2.61 3.84
N TYR A 31 7.93 1.54 3.80
CA TYR A 31 6.60 1.49 4.40
C TYR A 31 6.29 0.15 5.03
N ILE A 32 5.26 0.16 5.86
CA ILE A 32 4.62 -1.04 6.40
C ILE A 32 3.11 -0.88 6.29
N LEU A 33 2.42 -1.92 5.83
CA LEU A 33 0.98 -1.96 5.58
C LEU A 33 0.41 -3.25 6.19
N LEU A 34 -0.66 -3.11 6.97
CA LEU A 34 -1.49 -4.21 7.45
C LEU A 34 -2.88 -4.10 6.86
N ILE A 35 -3.43 -5.24 6.46
CA ILE A 35 -4.78 -5.36 5.91
C ILE A 35 -5.46 -6.56 6.59
N SER A 36 -6.73 -6.41 6.96
CA SER A 36 -7.55 -7.50 7.49
C SER A 36 -8.93 -7.48 6.86
N ASP A 37 -9.50 -8.66 6.63
CA ASP A 37 -10.89 -8.84 6.24
C ASP A 37 -11.74 -9.39 7.40
N LEU A 38 -11.27 -9.20 8.64
CA LEU A 38 -11.83 -9.74 9.89
C LEU A 38 -11.72 -11.26 10.06
N SER A 39 -11.26 -11.98 9.03
CA SER A 39 -11.00 -13.43 9.10
C SER A 39 -9.50 -13.73 9.13
N SER A 40 -8.73 -12.98 8.35
CA SER A 40 -7.28 -13.09 8.22
C SER A 40 -6.64 -11.71 8.32
N VAL A 41 -5.34 -11.71 8.60
CA VAL A 41 -4.50 -10.50 8.57
C VAL A 41 -3.33 -10.74 7.62
N TRP A 42 -3.09 -9.77 6.75
CA TRP A 42 -1.96 -9.74 5.84
C TRP A 42 -1.10 -8.51 6.10
N TYR A 43 0.18 -8.64 5.81
CA TYR A 43 1.18 -7.62 6.05
C TYR A 43 2.16 -7.53 4.89
N GLU A 44 2.64 -6.32 4.64
CA GLU A 44 3.83 -6.09 3.84
C GLU A 44 4.70 -5.03 4.52
N SER A 45 6.02 -5.28 4.58
CA SER A 45 7.03 -4.27 4.89
C SER A 45 8.05 -4.23 3.77
N VAL A 46 8.29 -3.03 3.24
CA VAL A 46 9.19 -2.83 2.11
C VAL A 46 10.10 -1.65 2.42
N ASP A 47 11.40 -1.86 2.28
CA ASP A 47 12.40 -0.80 2.41
C ASP A 47 12.55 0.02 1.12
N ALA A 48 13.33 1.09 1.19
CA ALA A 48 13.58 1.97 0.05
C ALA A 48 14.23 1.25 -1.15
N GLU A 49 15.08 0.24 -0.92
CA GLU A 49 15.74 -0.47 -2.02
C GLU A 49 14.73 -1.29 -2.81
N ALA A 50 13.92 -2.10 -2.12
CA ALA A 50 12.88 -2.90 -2.74
C ALA A 50 11.79 -2.01 -3.39
N VAL A 51 11.49 -0.83 -2.82
CA VAL A 51 10.63 0.15 -3.49
C VAL A 51 11.27 0.68 -4.77
N GLY A 52 12.57 0.96 -4.75
CA GLY A 52 13.31 1.40 -5.94
C GLY A 52 13.34 0.36 -7.05
N GLN A 53 13.43 -0.94 -6.72
CA GLN A 53 13.39 -2.03 -7.70
C GLN A 53 11.98 -2.18 -8.29
N ARG A 54 10.97 -2.35 -7.42
CA ARG A 54 9.57 -2.56 -7.86
C ARG A 54 9.02 -1.37 -8.64
N SER A 55 9.39 -0.14 -8.26
CA SER A 55 8.93 1.06 -8.99
C SER A 55 9.44 1.10 -10.43
N LYS A 56 10.68 0.68 -10.69
CA LYS A 56 11.26 0.58 -12.05
C LYS A 56 10.58 -0.49 -12.89
N GLU A 57 10.23 -1.62 -12.27
CA GLU A 57 9.53 -2.73 -12.95
C GLU A 57 8.12 -2.31 -13.39
N LEU A 58 7.37 -1.69 -12.50
CA LEU A 58 5.97 -1.30 -12.71
C LEU A 58 5.82 0.01 -13.51
N ASN A 59 6.77 0.94 -13.36
CA ASN A 59 6.70 2.28 -13.94
C ASN A 59 7.93 2.57 -14.82
N LYS A 60 8.12 1.77 -15.87
CA LYS A 60 9.32 1.79 -16.75
C LYS A 60 9.70 3.15 -17.35
N ARG A 61 8.77 4.11 -17.41
CA ARG A 61 8.98 5.46 -17.95
C ARG A 61 9.20 6.52 -16.86
N LEU A 62 9.04 6.15 -15.58
CA LEU A 62 9.10 7.07 -14.46
C LEU A 62 10.51 7.02 -13.84
N THR A 63 11.28 8.09 -14.03
CA THR A 63 12.59 8.25 -13.38
C THR A 63 12.45 9.23 -12.23
N VAL A 64 12.21 8.72 -11.03
CA VAL A 64 12.06 9.52 -9.81
C VAL A 64 12.89 8.94 -8.67
N HIS A 65 13.29 9.79 -7.73
CA HIS A 65 13.91 9.33 -6.48
C HIS A 65 12.91 8.50 -5.67
N VAL A 66 13.43 7.48 -4.96
CA VAL A 66 12.63 6.57 -4.14
C VAL A 66 11.83 7.32 -3.07
N SER A 67 12.41 8.34 -2.43
CA SER A 67 11.70 9.18 -1.46
C SER A 67 10.49 9.88 -2.05
N SER A 68 10.60 10.42 -3.27
CA SER A 68 9.47 11.01 -4.00
C SER A 68 8.41 9.97 -4.34
N PHE A 69 8.82 8.75 -4.69
CA PHE A 69 7.91 7.64 -4.94
C PHE A 69 7.16 7.20 -3.67
N LEU A 70 7.85 7.07 -2.54
CA LEU A 70 7.27 6.78 -1.23
C LEU A 70 6.30 7.87 -0.79
N ASN A 71 6.66 9.14 -0.98
CA ASN A 71 5.78 10.27 -0.73
C ASN A 71 4.52 10.22 -1.61
N ARG A 72 4.66 9.79 -2.87
CA ARG A 72 3.51 9.56 -3.76
C ARG A 72 2.61 8.45 -3.23
N LEU A 73 3.15 7.30 -2.84
CA LEU A 73 2.36 6.23 -2.23
C LEU A 73 1.62 6.71 -0.97
N ARG A 74 2.31 7.47 -0.12
CA ARG A 74 1.70 8.10 1.05
C ARG A 74 0.52 9.00 0.68
N ASN A 75 0.65 9.84 -0.35
CA ASN A 75 -0.42 10.74 -0.79
C ASN A 75 -1.62 10.00 -1.41
N LEU A 76 -1.43 8.78 -1.91
CA LEU A 76 -2.52 7.93 -2.40
C LEU A 76 -3.21 7.19 -1.24
N MET A 77 -2.44 6.67 -0.29
CA MET A 77 -2.96 5.80 0.77
C MET A 77 -3.48 6.56 1.99
N CYS A 78 -2.84 7.65 2.42
CA CYS A 78 -3.24 8.37 3.63
C CYS A 78 -4.66 8.97 3.58
N PRO A 79 -5.12 9.58 2.48
CA PRO A 79 -6.52 10.02 2.37
C PRO A 79 -7.48 8.84 2.51
N LEU A 80 -7.21 7.73 1.82
CA LEU A 80 -8.02 6.51 1.91
C LEU A 80 -8.08 5.98 3.35
N LEU A 81 -6.94 5.93 4.04
CA LEU A 81 -6.82 5.51 5.44
C LEU A 81 -7.40 6.54 6.42
N ALA A 82 -7.73 7.75 5.98
CA ALA A 82 -8.50 8.74 6.72
C ALA A 82 -10.01 8.69 6.37
N GLY A 83 -10.45 7.72 5.58
CA GLY A 83 -11.83 7.58 5.11
C GLY A 83 -12.20 8.52 3.97
N GLN A 84 -11.22 9.16 3.33
CA GLN A 84 -11.42 10.05 2.19
C GLN A 84 -11.16 9.27 0.90
N LEU A 85 -12.20 9.08 0.09
CA LEU A 85 -12.09 8.44 -1.21
C LEU A 85 -11.74 9.48 -2.28
N ASP A 86 -10.62 9.26 -2.94
CA ASP A 86 -10.24 9.99 -4.15
C ASP A 86 -10.70 9.19 -5.38
N ALA A 87 -11.61 9.76 -6.17
CA ALA A 87 -12.13 9.13 -7.38
C ALA A 87 -11.07 8.91 -8.48
N THR A 88 -9.89 9.55 -8.36
CA THR A 88 -8.82 9.44 -9.36
C THR A 88 -7.89 8.24 -9.13
N THR A 89 -7.98 7.60 -7.95
CA THR A 89 -7.16 6.43 -7.62
C THR A 89 -8.01 5.17 -7.60
N ALA A 90 -7.69 4.24 -8.50
CA ALA A 90 -8.34 2.94 -8.55
C ALA A 90 -7.56 1.92 -7.73
N PHE A 91 -8.27 1.24 -6.83
CA PHE A 91 -7.77 0.13 -6.03
C PHE A 91 -8.47 -1.16 -6.44
N SER A 92 -7.72 -2.25 -6.59
CA SER A 92 -8.29 -3.59 -6.74
C SER A 92 -7.47 -4.61 -5.97
N CYS A 93 -8.12 -5.65 -5.45
CA CYS A 93 -7.44 -6.69 -4.69
C CYS A 93 -7.59 -8.06 -5.36
N ARG A 94 -6.55 -8.89 -5.22
CA ARG A 94 -6.57 -10.30 -5.61
C ARG A 94 -6.11 -11.14 -4.43
N ARG A 95 -6.95 -12.08 -4.01
CA ARG A 95 -6.61 -13.09 -3.01
C ARG A 95 -6.02 -14.31 -3.70
N SER A 96 -5.01 -14.91 -3.08
CA SER A 96 -4.43 -16.19 -3.49
C SER A 96 -4.07 -17.02 -2.26
N ALA A 97 -3.68 -18.28 -2.46
CA ALA A 97 -3.18 -19.13 -1.38
C ALA A 97 -1.92 -18.56 -0.71
N SER A 98 -1.16 -17.71 -1.42
CA SER A 98 0.09 -17.11 -0.94
C SER A 98 -0.10 -15.77 -0.22
N GLY A 99 -1.31 -15.19 -0.25
CA GLY A 99 -1.58 -13.91 0.42
C GLY A 99 -2.59 -13.02 -0.30
N LEU A 100 -2.39 -11.72 -0.16
CA LEU A 100 -3.24 -10.67 -0.71
C LEU A 100 -2.41 -9.70 -1.55
N SER A 101 -2.74 -9.58 -2.83
CA SER A 101 -2.18 -8.53 -3.69
C SER A 101 -3.15 -7.37 -3.79
N LEU A 102 -2.68 -6.16 -3.52
CA LEU A 102 -3.44 -4.92 -3.71
C LEU A 102 -2.79 -4.12 -4.84
N HIS A 103 -3.54 -3.93 -5.93
CA HIS A 103 -3.13 -3.16 -7.09
C HIS A 103 -3.66 -1.73 -6.98
N VAL A 104 -2.77 -0.76 -7.19
CA VAL A 104 -3.06 0.67 -7.23
C VAL A 104 -2.78 1.21 -8.61
N LYS A 105 -3.76 1.89 -9.20
CA LYS A 105 -3.61 2.63 -10.44
C LYS A 105 -4.03 4.07 -10.21
N SER A 106 -3.14 5.01 -10.50
CA SER A 106 -3.41 6.46 -10.46
C SER A 106 -2.69 7.17 -11.60
N GLU A 107 -2.69 8.50 -11.57
CA GLU A 107 -1.94 9.33 -12.50
C GLU A 107 -1.00 10.29 -11.77
N LEU A 108 0.23 10.41 -12.25
CA LEU A 108 1.22 11.38 -11.80
C LEU A 108 1.62 12.29 -12.96
N ALA A 109 1.14 13.53 -12.95
CA ALA A 109 1.42 14.56 -13.97
C ALA A 109 1.14 14.09 -15.41
N GLY A 110 -0.04 13.52 -15.68
CA GLY A 110 -0.40 12.99 -17.00
C GLY A 110 0.13 11.59 -17.31
N LEU A 111 0.99 11.03 -16.45
CA LEU A 111 1.55 9.69 -16.66
C LEU A 111 0.86 8.65 -15.78
N PRO A 112 0.58 7.45 -16.29
CA PRO A 112 0.01 6.39 -15.49
C PRO A 112 1.01 5.95 -14.42
N PHE A 113 0.51 5.80 -13.19
CA PHE A 113 1.28 5.36 -12.03
C PHE A 113 0.68 4.07 -11.49
N TYR A 114 1.53 3.06 -11.30
CA TYR A 114 1.16 1.73 -10.83
C TYR A 114 1.95 1.34 -9.59
N TRP A 115 1.27 0.67 -8.66
CA TRP A 115 1.90 0.03 -7.53
C TRP A 115 1.17 -1.24 -7.13
N ASP A 116 1.91 -2.29 -6.83
CA ASP A 116 1.36 -3.54 -6.29
C ASP A 116 1.92 -3.76 -4.89
N PHE A 117 1.05 -3.83 -3.89
CA PHE A 117 1.39 -4.34 -2.56
C PHE A 117 1.25 -5.86 -2.56
N HIS A 118 2.29 -6.56 -2.10
CA HIS A 118 2.33 -8.02 -2.01
C HIS A 118 2.30 -8.43 -0.55
N CYS A 119 1.10 -8.54 0.01
CA CYS A 119 0.93 -8.81 1.43
C CYS A 119 0.91 -10.32 1.69
N CYS A 120 1.83 -10.81 2.50
CA CYS A 120 1.83 -12.19 2.99
C CYS A 120 0.97 -12.30 4.26
N PRO A 121 0.57 -13.51 4.70
CA PRO A 121 -0.08 -13.67 6.01
C PRO A 121 0.77 -13.05 7.12
N ALA A 122 0.14 -12.21 7.95
CA ALA A 122 0.84 -11.54 9.03
C ALA A 122 1.27 -12.55 10.10
N PRO A 123 2.50 -12.44 10.66
CA PRO A 123 2.92 -13.29 11.75
C PRO A 123 2.17 -12.90 13.04
N LEU A 124 2.14 -13.80 14.02
CA LEU A 124 1.33 -13.63 15.24
C LEU A 124 1.72 -12.37 16.03
N GLU A 125 2.96 -11.92 15.97
CA GLU A 125 3.40 -10.70 16.68
C GLU A 125 2.81 -9.41 16.09
N MET A 126 2.24 -9.46 14.89
CA MET A 126 1.66 -8.31 14.19
C MET A 126 0.12 -8.23 14.32
N VAL A 127 -0.52 -9.28 14.84
CA VAL A 127 -1.99 -9.41 14.96
C VAL A 127 -2.48 -8.86 16.29
#